data_AF-A0A5K7TRV6-F1
#
_entry.id   AF-A0A5K7TRV6-F1
#
_cell.length_a   1.000
_cell.length_b   1.000
_cell.length_c   1.000
_cell.angle_alpha   90.00
_cell.angle_beta   90.00
_cell.angle_gamma   90.00
#
_symmetry.space_group_name_H-M   'P 1'
#
loop_
_entity.id
_entity.type
_entity.pdbx_description
1 polymer ?
#
loop_
_entity_poly.entity_id
_entity_poly.type
_entity_poly.pdbx_seq_one_letter_code
_entity_poly.pdbx_strand_id
1 'polypeptide(L)'
;MLKHVFLAAPQWLLLFPVRVALILIGLVVVPLAMPLLVTEGPPVPFTQAPGNWQFKRLPAWAWLWSNDRDGAAGDKRGWWHLNAPFGLGAYHPLSMFVWLALRNPANNMRFTRWLGCPVTECDYRYWGDENVEDRPGEGGRRLLLATHKKTGRRYYGFYGVWEWSTTRAVVIQIGFKGEPKDWAEDYTGDLSRQWAGMTFEINLFKDIS
;
A
#
# COMPACT_ATOMS: atom_id res chain seq x y z
N MET A 1 -8.44 -10.07 -22.97
CA MET A 1 -7.21 -9.40 -22.48
C MET A 1 -6.98 -8.04 -23.13
N LEU A 2 -6.75 -7.94 -24.46
CA LEU A 2 -6.37 -6.68 -25.14
C LEU A 2 -7.31 -5.48 -24.85
N LYS A 3 -8.63 -5.68 -24.94
CA LYS A 3 -9.64 -4.67 -24.56
C LYS A 3 -9.42 -4.12 -23.15
N HIS A 4 -9.06 -4.96 -22.19
CA HIS A 4 -8.87 -4.55 -20.80
C HIS A 4 -7.57 -3.77 -20.60
N VAL A 5 -6.51 -4.10 -21.35
CA VAL A 5 -5.28 -3.30 -21.37
C VAL A 5 -5.57 -1.89 -21.89
N PHE A 6 -6.32 -1.77 -22.99
CA PHE A 6 -6.73 -0.46 -23.53
C PHE A 6 -7.60 0.35 -22.56
N LEU A 7 -8.40 -0.29 -21.72
CA LEU A 7 -9.21 0.39 -20.69
C LEU A 7 -8.40 0.72 -19.43
N ALA A 8 -7.41 -0.10 -19.10
CA ALA A 8 -6.55 0.08 -17.95
C ALA A 8 -5.57 1.24 -18.15
N ALA A 9 -4.99 1.36 -19.35
CA ALA A 9 -3.97 2.37 -19.64
C ALA A 9 -4.43 3.82 -19.35
N PRO A 10 -5.61 4.29 -19.80
CA PRO A 10 -6.10 5.62 -19.43
C PRO A 10 -6.30 5.80 -17.92
N GLN A 11 -6.80 4.78 -17.22
CA GLN A 11 -6.96 4.84 -15.76
C GLN A 11 -5.60 5.02 -15.08
N TRP A 12 -4.58 4.26 -15.49
CA TRP A 12 -3.24 4.39 -14.94
C TRP A 12 -2.59 5.73 -15.31
N LEU A 13 -2.72 6.18 -16.56
CA LEU A 13 -2.20 7.47 -17.02
C LEU A 13 -2.81 8.66 -16.27
N LEU A 14 -4.09 8.58 -15.91
CA LEU A 14 -4.77 9.65 -15.16
C LEU A 14 -4.42 9.65 -13.67
N LEU A 15 -4.33 8.46 -13.06
CA LEU A 15 -4.12 8.34 -11.63
C LEU A 15 -2.62 8.41 -11.23
N PHE A 16 -1.70 8.16 -12.16
CA PHE A 16 -0.26 8.29 -11.92
C PHE A 16 0.14 9.72 -11.50
N PRO A 17 -0.19 10.78 -12.27
CA PRO A 17 0.13 12.15 -11.87
C PRO A 17 -0.50 12.55 -10.54
N VAL A 18 -1.73 12.08 -10.27
CA VAL A 18 -2.40 12.33 -8.98
C VAL A 18 -1.60 11.72 -7.83
N ARG A 19 -1.14 10.47 -7.97
CA ARG A 19 -0.29 9.84 -6.95
C ARG A 19 1.02 10.60 -6.76
N VAL A 20 1.71 10.95 -7.84
CA VAL A 20 2.98 11.71 -7.77
C VAL A 20 2.75 13.05 -7.06
N ALA A 21 1.71 13.79 -7.43
CA ALA A 21 1.36 15.04 -6.77
C ALA A 21 1.10 14.85 -5.27
N LEU A 22 0.35 13.81 -4.88
CA LEU A 22 0.10 13.51 -3.47
C LEU A 22 1.37 13.14 -2.70
N ILE A 23 2.30 12.40 -3.31
CA ILE A 23 3.61 12.10 -2.71
C ILE A 23 4.37 13.40 -2.46
N LEU A 24 4.49 14.26 -3.47
CA LEU A 24 5.23 15.53 -3.38
C LEU A 24 4.60 16.48 -2.36
N ILE A 25 3.27 16.62 -2.34
CA ILE A 25 2.56 17.40 -1.33
C ILE A 25 2.78 16.81 0.06
N GLY A 26 2.84 15.48 0.18
CA GLY A 26 3.12 14.77 1.44
C GLY A 26 4.46 15.14 2.06
N LEU A 27 5.49 15.42 1.25
CA LEU A 27 6.79 15.89 1.74
C LEU A 27 6.71 17.21 2.51
N VAL A 28 5.69 18.03 2.23
CA VAL A 28 5.44 19.30 2.92
C VAL A 28 4.38 19.14 4.01
N VAL A 29 3.28 18.44 3.72
CA VAL A 29 2.15 18.29 4.66
C VAL A 29 2.53 17.47 5.89
N VAL A 30 3.23 16.35 5.72
CA VAL A 30 3.60 15.46 6.84
C VAL A 30 4.41 16.20 7.91
N PRO A 31 5.54 16.89 7.61
CA PRO A 31 6.32 17.57 8.65
C PRO A 31 5.56 18.72 9.31
N LEU A 32 4.64 19.39 8.61
CA LEU A 32 3.77 20.42 9.19
C LEU A 32 2.69 19.83 10.13
N ALA A 33 2.19 18.64 9.80
CA ALA A 33 1.14 17.96 10.55
C ALA A 33 1.67 17.15 11.75
N MET A 34 2.92 16.69 11.70
CA MET A 34 3.54 15.85 12.72
C MET A 34 3.60 16.45 14.14
N PRO A 35 3.85 17.75 14.34
CA PRO A 35 3.76 18.36 15.67
C PRO A 35 2.38 18.26 16.32
N LEU A 36 1.34 17.98 15.52
CA LEU A 36 -0.07 17.90 15.94
C LEU A 36 -0.59 16.45 15.93
N LEU A 37 0.30 15.45 16.02
CA LEU A 37 -0.07 14.04 16.06
C LEU A 37 -1.08 13.76 17.18
N VAL A 38 -2.15 13.06 16.81
CA VAL A 38 -3.14 12.56 17.76
C VAL A 38 -2.75 11.16 18.17
N THR A 39 -2.63 10.93 19.48
CA THR A 39 -2.33 9.62 20.05
C THR A 39 -3.63 8.94 20.47
N GLU A 40 -3.82 7.67 20.12
CA GLU A 40 -5.05 6.94 20.41
C GLU A 40 -4.76 5.63 21.13
N GLY A 41 -5.61 5.34 22.13
CA GLY A 41 -5.52 4.13 22.93
C GLY A 41 -4.30 4.08 23.85
N PRO A 42 -4.29 3.08 24.76
CA PRO A 42 -3.12 2.81 25.58
C PRO A 42 -1.98 2.22 24.72
N PRO A 43 -0.72 2.40 25.13
CA PRO A 43 0.39 1.62 24.57
C PRO A 43 0.14 0.12 24.78
N VAL A 44 0.51 -0.68 23.79
CA VAL A 44 0.44 -2.15 23.82
C VAL A 44 1.80 -2.73 23.45
N PRO A 45 2.21 -3.90 23.96
CA PRO A 45 3.48 -4.49 23.57
C PRO A 45 3.59 -4.74 22.07
N PHE A 46 4.78 -4.53 21.50
CA PHE A 46 5.08 -5.02 20.15
C PHE A 46 5.01 -6.55 20.12
N THR A 47 4.55 -7.13 19.01
CA THR A 47 4.44 -8.60 18.92
C THR A 47 5.74 -9.30 18.49
N GLN A 48 6.71 -8.58 17.89
CA GLN A 48 7.97 -9.14 17.39
C GLN A 48 9.20 -8.28 17.71
N ALA A 49 9.05 -7.20 18.49
CA ALA A 49 10.14 -6.31 18.90
C ALA A 49 10.04 -6.01 20.41
N PRO A 50 11.14 -5.59 21.06
CA PRO A 50 11.06 -5.10 22.43
C PRO A 50 10.33 -3.75 22.51
N GLY A 51 9.65 -3.50 23.63
CA GLY A 51 8.97 -2.23 23.91
C GLY A 51 7.47 -2.24 23.57
N ASN A 52 6.89 -1.05 23.59
CA ASN A 52 5.46 -0.85 23.34
C ASN A 52 5.24 -0.11 22.03
N TRP A 53 4.20 -0.52 21.31
CA TRP A 53 3.56 0.18 20.21
C TRP A 53 2.44 1.08 20.73
N GLN A 54 2.24 2.21 20.07
CA GLN A 54 1.18 3.16 20.39
C GLN A 54 0.74 3.81 19.09
N PHE A 55 -0.56 3.77 18.84
CA PHE A 55 -1.12 4.33 17.64
C PHE A 55 -1.07 5.86 17.69
N LYS A 56 -0.50 6.44 16.62
CA LYS A 56 -0.43 7.89 16.42
C LYS A 56 -0.86 8.20 15.00
N ARG A 57 -1.74 9.17 14.81
CA ARG A 57 -2.20 9.58 13.47
C ARG A 57 -2.04 11.07 13.26
N LEU A 58 -1.94 11.47 12.00
CA LEU A 58 -1.95 12.89 11.64
C LEU A 58 -3.32 13.52 11.98
N PRO A 59 -3.38 14.84 12.24
CA PRO A 59 -4.65 15.55 12.42
C PRO A 59 -5.57 15.39 11.19
N ALA A 60 -6.87 15.58 11.40
CA ALA A 60 -7.90 15.29 10.39
C ALA A 60 -7.67 16.00 9.04
N TRP A 61 -7.15 17.24 9.03
CA TRP A 61 -6.87 17.97 7.79
C TRP A 61 -5.75 17.34 6.96
N ALA A 62 -4.84 16.58 7.58
CA ALA A 62 -3.75 15.85 6.95
C ALA A 62 -4.04 14.34 6.83
N TRP A 63 -5.29 13.93 7.06
CA TRP A 63 -5.69 12.53 7.13
C TRP A 63 -5.25 11.70 5.92
N LEU A 64 -5.26 12.28 4.72
CA LEU A 64 -4.87 11.59 3.49
C LEU A 64 -3.45 11.02 3.53
N TRP A 65 -2.54 11.68 4.25
CA TRP A 65 -1.13 11.28 4.46
C TRP A 65 -0.90 10.53 5.77
N SER A 66 -1.95 10.30 6.54
CA SER A 66 -1.90 9.42 7.71
C SER A 66 -1.88 7.94 7.27
N ASN A 67 -1.70 7.06 8.24
CA ASN A 67 -1.87 5.63 8.06
C ASN A 67 -2.83 5.12 9.15
N ASP A 68 -4.09 4.90 8.82
CA ASP A 68 -5.09 4.51 9.82
C ASP A 68 -4.97 3.05 10.27
N ARG A 69 -4.09 2.26 9.64
CA ARG A 69 -3.82 0.87 10.02
C ARG A 69 -2.66 0.76 11.00
N ASP A 70 -1.54 1.38 10.67
CA ASP A 70 -0.29 1.26 11.45
C ASP A 70 0.06 2.56 12.20
N GLY A 71 -0.56 3.68 11.85
CA GLY A 71 -0.19 4.99 12.39
C GLY A 71 1.18 5.48 11.91
N ALA A 72 1.62 6.58 12.50
CA ALA A 72 2.90 7.23 12.28
C ALA A 72 4.08 6.43 12.83
N ALA A 73 3.84 5.62 13.87
CA ALA A 73 4.85 4.78 14.52
C ALA A 73 5.12 3.45 13.78
N GLY A 74 4.47 3.21 12.64
CA GLY A 74 4.62 1.95 11.91
C GLY A 74 3.89 0.79 12.57
N ASP A 75 4.14 -0.43 12.11
CA ASP A 75 3.27 -1.56 12.40
C ASP A 75 3.40 -2.10 13.84
N LYS A 76 2.30 -2.62 14.40
CA LYS A 76 2.24 -3.22 15.75
C LYS A 76 3.15 -4.43 15.96
N ARG A 77 3.70 -5.03 14.89
CA ARG A 77 4.69 -6.12 15.04
C ARG A 77 6.04 -5.58 15.48
N GLY A 78 6.31 -4.30 15.20
CA GLY A 78 7.59 -3.67 15.51
C GLY A 78 8.62 -3.83 14.39
N TRP A 79 8.21 -4.30 13.20
CA TRP A 79 9.11 -4.36 12.05
C TRP A 79 9.66 -2.97 11.73
N TRP A 80 8.80 -1.95 11.69
CA TRP A 80 9.29 -0.58 11.49
C TRP A 80 10.17 -0.08 12.63
N HIS A 81 9.89 -0.46 13.87
CA HIS A 81 10.71 -0.09 15.02
C HIS A 81 12.15 -0.60 14.87
N LEU A 82 12.33 -1.82 14.38
CA LEU A 82 13.64 -2.44 14.18
C LEU A 82 14.37 -1.96 12.91
N ASN A 83 13.63 -1.54 11.89
CA ASN A 83 14.16 -1.21 10.56
C ASN A 83 14.11 0.29 10.22
N ALA A 84 13.76 1.13 11.21
CA ALA A 84 13.74 2.57 11.03
C ALA A 84 15.13 3.10 10.63
N PRO A 85 15.19 4.19 9.84
CA PRO A 85 16.46 4.76 9.37
C PRO A 85 17.43 5.00 10.54
N PHE A 86 18.69 4.61 10.33
CA PHE A 86 19.78 4.78 11.31
C PHE A 86 19.52 4.12 12.68
N GLY A 87 18.59 3.16 12.76
CA GLY A 87 18.25 2.49 14.02
C GLY A 87 17.56 3.39 15.05
N LEU A 88 16.94 4.50 14.61
CA LEU A 88 16.35 5.51 15.49
C LEU A 88 15.06 5.05 16.21
N GLY A 89 14.52 3.90 15.82
CA GLY A 89 13.27 3.38 16.34
C GLY A 89 12.03 4.09 15.78
N ALA A 90 10.86 3.49 16.01
CA ALA A 90 9.57 3.95 15.51
C ALA A 90 9.14 5.36 15.96
N TYR A 91 9.60 5.80 17.15
CA TYR A 91 9.12 7.02 17.79
C TYR A 91 9.93 8.27 17.47
N HIS A 92 11.07 8.12 16.80
CA HIS A 92 11.88 9.26 16.40
C HIS A 92 11.15 10.05 15.29
N PRO A 93 11.12 11.39 15.33
CA PRO A 93 10.42 12.19 14.33
C PRO A 93 10.84 11.89 12.88
N LEU A 94 12.14 11.71 12.63
CA LEU A 94 12.63 11.32 11.31
C LEU A 94 12.05 9.96 10.87
N SER A 95 11.96 8.98 11.76
CA SER A 95 11.39 7.66 11.44
C SER A 95 9.91 7.78 11.08
N MET A 96 9.13 8.57 11.82
CA MET A 96 7.72 8.78 11.49
C MET A 96 7.55 9.54 10.16
N PHE A 97 8.38 10.54 9.90
CA PHE A 97 8.40 11.25 8.62
C PHE A 97 8.72 10.30 7.46
N VAL A 98 9.78 9.50 7.56
CA VAL A 98 10.15 8.54 6.52
C VAL A 98 9.04 7.50 6.32
N TRP A 99 8.42 7.03 7.40
CA TRP A 99 7.31 6.08 7.33
C TRP A 99 6.11 6.63 6.55
N LEU A 100 5.66 7.83 6.90
CA LEU A 100 4.45 8.45 6.35
C LEU A 100 4.67 9.12 5.00
N ALA A 101 5.78 9.83 4.80
CA ALA A 101 6.01 10.66 3.62
C ALA A 101 6.79 9.95 2.52
N LEU A 102 7.60 8.93 2.84
CA LEU A 102 8.48 8.28 1.86
C LEU A 102 8.11 6.80 1.63
N ARG A 103 7.91 6.02 2.71
CA ARG A 103 7.63 4.59 2.60
C ARG A 103 6.15 4.31 2.27
N ASN A 104 5.24 5.01 2.93
CA ASN A 104 3.78 4.85 2.73
C ASN A 104 3.10 6.21 2.43
N PRO A 105 3.56 6.95 1.41
CA PRO A 105 3.02 8.26 1.10
C PRO A 105 1.53 8.19 0.76
N ALA A 106 0.76 9.12 1.33
CA ALA A 106 -0.68 9.24 1.09
C ALA A 106 -1.46 7.93 1.33
N ASN A 107 -1.04 7.10 2.30
CA ASN A 107 -1.56 5.75 2.48
C ASN A 107 -3.09 5.68 2.60
N ASN A 108 -3.69 6.62 3.34
CA ASN A 108 -5.14 6.66 3.52
C ASN A 108 -5.92 7.00 2.25
N MET A 109 -5.26 7.40 1.16
CA MET A 109 -5.93 7.58 -0.14
C MET A 109 -6.65 6.30 -0.60
N ARG A 110 -6.16 5.13 -0.16
CA ARG A 110 -6.78 3.83 -0.45
C ARG A 110 -8.19 3.69 0.15
N PHE A 111 -8.57 4.54 1.10
CA PHE A 111 -9.93 4.54 1.68
C PHE A 111 -10.88 5.48 0.93
N THR A 112 -10.39 6.16 -0.12
CA THR A 112 -11.23 7.00 -0.98
C THR A 112 -11.80 6.18 -2.13
N ARG A 113 -13.05 6.48 -2.52
CA ARG A 113 -13.75 5.75 -3.60
C ARG A 113 -13.03 5.80 -4.96
N TRP A 114 -12.13 6.75 -5.17
CA TRP A 114 -11.44 6.97 -6.46
C TRP A 114 -10.07 6.30 -6.51
N LEU A 115 -9.37 6.20 -5.38
CA LEU A 115 -7.98 5.73 -5.30
C LEU A 115 -7.83 4.41 -4.51
N GLY A 116 -8.96 3.86 -4.05
CA GLY A 116 -9.06 2.57 -3.39
C GLY A 116 -10.02 1.63 -4.09
N CYS A 117 -9.67 0.34 -4.11
CA CYS A 117 -10.55 -0.74 -4.51
C CYS A 117 -11.04 -1.50 -3.27
N PRO A 118 -12.34 -1.41 -2.91
CA PRO A 118 -12.92 -2.22 -1.84
C PRO A 118 -13.19 -3.64 -2.36
N VAL A 119 -12.30 -4.59 -2.09
CA VAL A 119 -12.31 -5.91 -2.77
C VAL A 119 -13.58 -6.72 -2.49
N THR A 120 -14.10 -6.68 -1.26
CA THR A 120 -15.33 -7.37 -0.83
C THR A 120 -16.58 -6.90 -1.58
N GLU A 121 -16.62 -5.62 -1.97
CA GLU A 121 -17.69 -4.99 -2.73
C GLU A 121 -17.56 -5.19 -4.24
N CYS A 122 -16.51 -5.89 -4.69
CA CYS A 122 -16.22 -6.14 -6.10
C CYS A 122 -16.32 -7.62 -6.45
N ASP A 123 -16.62 -7.91 -7.71
CA ASP A 123 -16.27 -9.17 -8.35
C ASP A 123 -14.90 -9.01 -9.02
N TYR A 124 -14.16 -10.10 -9.24
CA TYR A 124 -12.87 -10.02 -9.92
C TYR A 124 -12.74 -10.99 -11.09
N ARG A 125 -11.81 -10.64 -11.99
CA ARG A 125 -11.28 -11.49 -13.06
C ARG A 125 -9.79 -11.21 -13.16
N TYR A 126 -9.01 -12.22 -13.52
CA TYR A 126 -7.61 -12.04 -13.82
C TYR A 126 -7.21 -12.77 -15.11
N TRP A 127 -6.07 -12.36 -15.67
CA TRP A 127 -5.40 -13.01 -16.79
C TRP A 127 -3.92 -13.18 -16.44
N GLY A 128 -3.37 -14.34 -16.76
CA GLY A 128 -2.01 -14.73 -16.38
C GLY A 128 -2.02 -15.64 -15.16
N ASP A 129 -1.00 -15.52 -14.32
CA ASP A 129 -0.78 -16.40 -13.18
C ASP A 129 -1.65 -15.98 -11.99
N GLU A 130 -2.16 -16.96 -11.25
CA GLU A 130 -2.98 -16.72 -10.06
C GLU A 130 -2.13 -16.16 -8.92
N ASN A 131 -0.98 -16.80 -8.68
CA ASN A 131 0.00 -16.42 -7.68
C ASN A 131 1.21 -15.80 -8.38
N VAL A 132 1.52 -14.56 -8.01
CA VAL A 132 2.70 -13.82 -8.45
C VAL A 132 3.18 -13.08 -7.23
N GLU A 133 4.42 -13.29 -6.82
CA GLU A 133 5.02 -12.67 -5.63
C GLU A 133 6.47 -12.29 -5.95
N ASP A 134 7.02 -11.30 -5.24
CA ASP A 134 8.42 -10.91 -5.37
C ASP A 134 9.34 -11.83 -4.53
N ARG A 135 9.22 -13.14 -4.77
CA ARG A 135 9.94 -14.22 -4.07
C ARG A 135 10.55 -15.22 -5.06
N PRO A 136 11.59 -15.99 -4.68
CA PRO A 136 12.26 -16.91 -5.60
C PRO A 136 11.32 -18.03 -6.05
N GLY A 137 11.19 -18.20 -7.37
CA GLY A 137 10.31 -19.20 -7.97
C GLY A 137 8.82 -18.84 -7.97
N GLU A 138 8.45 -17.65 -7.50
CA GLU A 138 7.07 -17.14 -7.50
C GLU A 138 6.85 -16.01 -8.52
N GLY A 139 7.80 -15.82 -9.44
CA GLY A 139 7.67 -14.93 -10.58
C GLY A 139 6.50 -15.27 -11.51
N GLY A 140 6.06 -14.29 -12.28
CA GLY A 140 4.91 -14.42 -13.16
C GLY A 140 4.32 -13.07 -13.57
N ARG A 141 3.14 -13.10 -14.18
CA ARG A 141 2.41 -11.86 -14.51
C ARG A 141 0.91 -12.03 -14.34
N ARG A 142 0.27 -11.01 -13.78
CA ARG A 142 -1.17 -10.96 -13.54
C ARG A 142 -1.72 -9.60 -13.93
N LEU A 143 -2.70 -9.60 -14.82
CA LEU A 143 -3.60 -8.46 -15.01
C LEU A 143 -4.90 -8.77 -14.28
N LEU A 144 -5.24 -7.97 -13.27
CA LEU A 144 -6.45 -8.10 -12.48
C LEU A 144 -7.44 -6.97 -12.82
N LEU A 145 -8.72 -7.33 -12.88
CA LEU A 145 -9.85 -6.43 -12.97
C LEU A 145 -10.77 -6.72 -11.79
N ALA A 146 -10.99 -5.73 -10.94
CA ALA A 146 -12.09 -5.72 -9.98
C ALA A 146 -13.23 -4.84 -10.50
N THR A 147 -14.46 -5.32 -10.41
CA THR A 147 -15.67 -4.57 -10.79
C THR A 147 -16.60 -4.45 -9.60
N HIS A 148 -16.87 -3.23 -9.17
CA HIS A 148 -17.76 -2.95 -8.05
C HIS A 148 -19.19 -3.43 -8.37
N LYS A 149 -19.76 -4.27 -7.51
CA LYS A 149 -21.05 -4.95 -7.74
C LYS A 149 -22.23 -3.99 -7.95
N LYS A 150 -22.29 -2.91 -7.15
CA LYS A 150 -23.34 -1.88 -7.25
C LYS A 150 -23.13 -0.82 -8.33
N THR A 151 -21.89 -0.31 -8.50
CA THR A 151 -21.64 0.87 -9.35
C THR A 151 -21.10 0.52 -10.73
N GLY A 152 -20.69 -0.75 -10.96
CA GLY A 152 -20.02 -1.17 -12.19
C GLY A 152 -18.62 -0.58 -12.38
N ARG A 153 -18.11 0.17 -11.40
CA ARG A 153 -16.80 0.81 -11.43
C ARG A 153 -15.71 -0.25 -11.55
N ARG A 154 -14.73 0.00 -12.42
CA ARG A 154 -13.62 -0.93 -12.70
C ARG A 154 -12.31 -0.43 -12.13
N TYR A 155 -11.57 -1.35 -11.53
CA TYR A 155 -10.24 -1.13 -10.97
C TYR A 155 -9.28 -2.11 -11.63
N TYR A 156 -8.28 -1.59 -12.34
CA TYR A 156 -7.29 -2.41 -13.04
C TYR A 156 -5.97 -2.40 -12.29
N GLY A 157 -5.40 -3.57 -12.09
CA GLY A 157 -4.07 -3.79 -11.53
C GLY A 157 -3.25 -4.69 -12.44
N PHE A 158 -1.98 -4.36 -12.62
CA PHE A 158 -1.00 -5.22 -13.25
C PHE A 158 0.12 -5.49 -12.26
N TYR A 159 0.51 -6.76 -12.13
CA TYR A 159 1.69 -7.16 -11.38
C TYR A 159 2.50 -8.12 -12.23
N GLY A 160 3.79 -7.83 -12.41
CA GLY A 160 4.72 -8.67 -13.16
C GLY A 160 6.03 -8.76 -12.42
N VAL A 161 6.53 -9.98 -12.26
CA VAL A 161 7.80 -10.31 -11.63
C VAL A 161 8.56 -11.21 -12.60
N TRP A 162 9.69 -10.72 -13.10
CA TRP A 162 10.59 -11.47 -13.99
C TRP A 162 11.93 -11.66 -13.30
N GLU A 163 12.14 -12.86 -12.79
CA GLU A 163 13.41 -13.27 -12.18
C GLU A 163 14.50 -13.36 -13.25
N TRP A 164 15.66 -12.78 -12.96
CA TRP A 164 16.85 -12.91 -13.81
C TRP A 164 18.06 -13.46 -13.05
N SER A 165 17.93 -13.63 -11.73
CA SER A 165 18.82 -14.45 -10.90
C SER A 165 18.03 -15.01 -9.71
N THR A 166 18.66 -15.91 -8.94
CA THR A 166 18.08 -16.49 -7.72
C THR A 166 17.77 -15.47 -6.63
N THR A 167 18.32 -14.25 -6.72
CA THR A 167 18.17 -13.19 -5.73
C THR A 167 17.66 -11.88 -6.33
N ARG A 168 17.37 -11.84 -7.64
CA ARG A 168 16.98 -10.60 -8.31
C ARG A 168 15.89 -10.78 -9.35
N ALA A 169 14.97 -9.82 -9.36
CA ALA A 169 13.90 -9.72 -10.35
C ALA A 169 13.71 -8.30 -10.86
N VAL A 170 13.11 -8.20 -12.05
CA VAL A 170 12.40 -7.01 -12.50
C VAL A 170 10.98 -7.10 -11.96
N VAL A 171 10.55 -6.11 -11.18
CA VAL A 171 9.19 -6.01 -10.64
C VAL A 171 8.49 -4.80 -11.22
N ILE A 172 7.32 -5.02 -11.80
CA ILE A 172 6.42 -3.97 -12.29
C ILE A 172 5.07 -4.17 -11.63
N GLN A 173 4.64 -3.20 -10.81
CA GLN A 173 3.31 -3.17 -10.22
C GLN A 173 2.63 -1.84 -10.56
N ILE A 174 1.51 -1.88 -11.26
CA ILE A 174 0.82 -0.69 -11.76
C ILE A 174 -0.68 -0.82 -11.48
N GLY A 175 -1.31 0.22 -10.93
CA GLY A 175 -2.75 0.21 -10.66
C GLY A 175 -3.11 -0.36 -9.29
N PHE A 176 -4.28 -0.97 -9.15
CA PHE A 176 -4.80 -1.42 -7.84
C PHE A 176 -4.19 -2.76 -7.42
N LYS A 177 -3.68 -2.86 -6.19
CA LYS A 177 -2.96 -4.03 -5.64
C LYS A 177 -3.87 -5.20 -5.22
N GLY A 178 -5.00 -5.41 -5.90
CA GLY A 178 -5.86 -6.56 -5.58
C GLY A 178 -5.24 -7.88 -6.06
N GLU A 179 -5.45 -8.94 -5.30
CA GLU A 179 -4.97 -10.30 -5.58
C GLU A 179 -6.12 -11.31 -5.44
N PRO A 180 -6.14 -12.43 -6.17
CA PRO A 180 -7.21 -13.42 -6.08
C PRO A 180 -7.54 -13.87 -4.64
N LYS A 181 -6.49 -14.07 -3.80
CA LYS A 181 -6.65 -14.43 -2.38
C LYS A 181 -7.41 -13.38 -1.56
N ASP A 182 -7.37 -12.11 -1.96
CA ASP A 182 -8.07 -11.03 -1.26
C ASP A 182 -9.60 -11.20 -1.31
N TRP A 183 -10.14 -11.93 -2.30
CA TRP A 183 -11.58 -12.22 -2.40
C TRP A 183 -12.02 -13.43 -1.57
N ALA A 184 -11.07 -14.23 -1.07
CA ALA A 184 -11.33 -15.36 -0.18
C ALA A 184 -11.04 -15.04 1.30
N GLU A 185 -10.34 -13.93 1.57
CA GLU A 185 -9.99 -13.48 2.92
C GLU A 185 -11.22 -13.04 3.73
N ASP A 186 -11.25 -13.41 5.01
CA ASP A 186 -12.22 -12.90 5.98
C ASP A 186 -11.73 -11.57 6.59
N TYR A 187 -12.44 -10.49 6.28
CA TYR A 187 -12.13 -9.14 6.78
C TYR A 187 -12.94 -8.73 8.02
N THR A 188 -13.77 -9.60 8.60
CA THR A 188 -14.64 -9.24 9.74
C THR A 188 -13.87 -8.65 10.93
N GLY A 189 -12.63 -9.10 11.16
CA GLY A 189 -11.77 -8.59 12.23
C GLY A 189 -11.10 -7.24 11.96
N ASP A 190 -11.00 -6.80 10.70
CA ASP A 190 -10.42 -5.51 10.31
C ASP A 190 -10.87 -5.12 8.89
N LEU A 191 -11.99 -4.40 8.82
CA LEU A 191 -12.56 -3.92 7.56
C LEU A 191 -11.65 -2.94 6.80
N SER A 192 -10.59 -2.40 7.42
CA SER A 192 -9.65 -1.53 6.69
C SER A 192 -8.77 -2.34 5.72
N ARG A 193 -8.56 -3.64 5.98
CA ARG A 193 -7.72 -4.52 5.15
C ARG A 193 -8.31 -4.85 3.78
N GLN A 194 -9.63 -4.69 3.60
CA GLN A 194 -10.29 -4.94 2.32
C GLN A 194 -9.97 -3.90 1.23
N TRP A 195 -9.32 -2.79 1.59
CA TRP A 195 -9.02 -1.71 0.66
C TRP A 195 -7.66 -1.90 -0.02
N ALA A 196 -7.70 -2.36 -1.27
CA ALA A 196 -6.53 -2.43 -2.12
C ALA A 196 -6.21 -1.03 -2.68
N GLY A 197 -5.07 -0.50 -2.28
CA GLY A 197 -4.58 0.79 -2.76
C GLY A 197 -4.04 0.72 -4.18
N MET A 198 -3.97 1.88 -4.83
CA MET A 198 -3.23 2.01 -6.08
C MET A 198 -1.72 1.90 -5.85
N THR A 199 -0.92 1.61 -6.88
CA THR A 199 0.54 1.64 -6.89
C THR A 199 1.12 1.93 -8.26
N PHE A 200 2.37 2.40 -8.25
CA PHE A 200 3.25 2.47 -9.40
C PHE A 200 4.65 2.14 -8.91
N GLU A 201 5.07 0.92 -9.20
CA GLU A 201 6.39 0.38 -8.88
C GLU A 201 7.00 -0.15 -10.18
N ILE A 202 8.19 0.34 -10.47
CA ILE A 202 9.06 -0.21 -11.50
C ILE A 202 10.42 -0.36 -10.82
N ASN A 203 10.76 -1.58 -10.44
CA ASN A 203 12.02 -1.91 -9.81
C ASN A 203 12.77 -2.91 -10.69
N LEU A 204 13.80 -2.44 -11.39
CA LEU A 204 14.55 -3.26 -12.34
C LEU A 204 15.55 -4.21 -11.65
N PHE A 205 15.83 -3.98 -10.36
CA PHE A 205 16.84 -4.70 -9.56
C PHE A 205 16.28 -5.05 -8.17
N LYS A 206 15.05 -5.55 -8.12
CA LYS A 206 14.40 -5.91 -6.87
C LYS A 206 15.16 -7.05 -6.19
N ASP A 207 15.41 -6.92 -4.90
CA ASP A 207 15.84 -8.04 -4.06
C ASP A 207 14.68 -8.99 -3.79
N ILE A 208 14.90 -10.27 -4.05
CA ILE A 208 13.92 -11.35 -3.81
C ILE A 208 14.48 -12.45 -2.90
N SER A 209 15.68 -12.26 -2.30
CA SER A 209 16.27 -13.25 -1.39
C SER A 209 15.54 -13.37 -0.06
#